data_AF-A0A816QEH7-F1
#
_entry.id   AF-A0A816QEH7-F1
#
_cell.length_a   1.000
_cell.length_b   1.000
_cell.length_c   1.000
_cell.angle_alpha   90.00
_cell.angle_beta   90.00
_cell.angle_gamma   90.00
#
_symmetry.space_group_name_H-M   'P 1'
#
loop_
_entity.id
_entity.type
_entity.pdbx_description
1 polymer ?
#
loop_
_entity_poly.entity_id
_entity_poly.type
_entity_poly.pdbx_seq_one_letter_code
_entity_poly.pdbx_strand_id
1 'polypeptide(L)' 'MASTKHFFLLFVCLSILLTPGLGDKVQFDCSPDFTDKDCDKYCKETGHPGGYCGPDHAIPALRMCYCKG' A
#
# COMPACT_ATOMS: atom_id res chain seq x y z
N MET A 1 4.39 23.62 -34.20
CA MET A 1 5.01 22.71 -33.20
C MET A 1 4.99 23.41 -31.84
N ALA A 2 3.97 23.13 -31.02
CA ALA A 2 3.82 23.69 -29.66
C ALA A 2 2.87 22.83 -28.80
N SER A 3 1.96 22.09 -29.44
CA SER A 3 0.89 21.33 -28.78
C SER A 3 1.35 20.08 -28.02
N THR A 4 2.39 19.37 -28.50
CA THR A 4 2.83 18.10 -27.89
C THR A 4 3.53 18.25 -26.54
N LYS A 5 4.19 19.40 -26.29
CA LYS A 5 4.94 19.64 -25.05
C LYS A 5 4.01 19.85 -23.85
N HIS A 6 2.85 20.48 -24.06
CA HIS A 6 1.84 20.66 -23.01
C HIS A 6 1.11 19.35 -22.66
N PHE A 7 0.88 18.49 -23.66
CA PHE A 7 0.26 17.19 -23.44
C PHE A 7 1.14 16.26 -22.60
N PHE A 8 2.46 16.30 -22.82
CA PHE A 8 3.42 15.49 -22.05
C PHE A 8 3.51 15.92 -20.58
N LEU A 9 3.46 17.22 -20.30
CA LEU A 9 3.47 17.75 -18.93
C LEU A 9 2.20 17.37 -18.14
N LEU A 10 1.03 17.40 -18.80
CA LEU A 10 -0.23 16.96 -18.19
C LEU A 10 -0.20 15.47 -17.83
N PHE A 11 0.40 14.65 -18.69
CA PHE A 11 0.54 13.21 -18.44
C PHE A 11 1.41 12.93 -17.21
N VAL A 12 2.55 13.61 -17.07
CA VAL A 12 3.44 13.45 -15.90
C VAL A 12 2.75 13.89 -14.60
N CYS A 13 1.98 14.98 -14.62
CA CYS A 13 1.20 15.40 -13.46
C CYS A 13 0.10 14.40 -13.08
N LEU A 14 -0.60 13.80 -14.06
CA LEU A 14 -1.59 12.76 -13.78
C LEU A 14 -0.95 11.51 -13.17
N SER A 15 0.24 11.10 -13.61
CA SER A 15 0.95 9.94 -13.07
C SER A 15 1.29 10.08 -11.58
N ILE A 16 1.65 11.30 -11.15
CA ILE A 16 1.98 11.59 -9.74
C ILE A 16 0.70 11.62 -8.88
N LEU A 17 -0.43 12.08 -9.43
CA LEU A 17 -1.74 12.06 -8.75
C LEU A 17 -2.34 10.66 -8.66
N LEU A 18 -2.01 9.76 -9.58
CA LEU A 18 -2.49 8.37 -9.57
C LEU A 18 -1.63 7.41 -8.76
N THR A 19 -0.54 7.87 -8.13
CA THR A 19 0.14 7.04 -7.13
C THR A 19 -0.72 7.10 -5.87
N PRO A 20 -1.56 6.09 -5.59
CA PRO A 20 -2.45 6.14 -4.44
C PRO A 20 -1.56 6.24 -3.21
N GLY A 21 -1.89 7.19 -2.34
CA GLY A 21 -1.08 7.52 -1.18
C GLY A 21 -0.58 6.30 -0.41
N LEU A 22 0.69 6.40 -0.03
CA LEU A 22 1.38 5.70 1.04
C LEU A 22 0.58 5.80 2.35
N GLY A 23 -0.52 5.10 2.46
CA GLY A 23 -1.20 4.83 3.72
C GLY A 23 -1.26 3.32 3.84
N ASP A 24 -0.81 2.78 4.97
CA ASP A 24 -0.78 1.34 5.18
C ASP A 24 -2.16 0.75 4.83
N LYS A 25 -2.22 -0.02 3.73
CA LYS A 25 -3.48 -0.62 3.29
C LYS A 25 -3.72 -1.83 4.20
N VAL A 26 -4.74 -1.71 5.04
CA VAL A 26 -5.29 -2.84 5.80
C VAL A 26 -5.77 -3.87 4.79
N GLN A 27 -5.09 -5.02 4.76
CA GLN A 27 -5.41 -6.05 3.79
C GLN A 27 -6.29 -7.14 4.39
N PHE A 28 -5.86 -7.80 5.47
CA PHE A 28 -6.58 -8.95 6.06
C PHE A 28 -6.28 -9.10 7.56
N ASP A 29 -7.12 -9.83 8.28
CA ASP A 29 -6.86 -10.26 9.65
C ASP A 29 -5.61 -11.16 9.72
N CYS A 30 -4.67 -10.78 10.57
CA CYS A 30 -3.63 -11.67 11.08
C CYS A 30 -4.25 -12.62 12.11
N SER A 31 -4.90 -13.65 11.60
CA SER A 31 -5.32 -14.82 12.38
C SER A 31 -4.09 -15.47 13.07
N PRO A 32 -4.27 -16.34 14.08
CA PRO A 32 -3.15 -16.89 14.85
C PRO A 32 -2.09 -17.63 14.01
N ASP A 33 -2.46 -18.10 12.82
CA ASP A 33 -1.58 -18.78 11.87
C ASP A 33 -0.90 -17.83 10.85
N PHE A 34 -1.29 -16.56 10.81
CA PHE A 34 -0.76 -15.56 9.88
C PHE A 34 0.15 -14.60 10.62
N THR A 35 1.46 -14.80 10.44
CA THR A 35 2.49 -14.07 11.19
C THR A 35 2.92 -12.78 10.49
N ASP A 36 3.67 -11.94 11.21
CA ASP A 36 4.34 -10.77 10.63
C ASP A 36 5.18 -11.12 9.39
N LYS A 37 5.75 -12.35 9.32
CA LYS A 37 6.53 -12.79 8.16
C LYS A 37 5.66 -13.06 6.94
N ASP A 38 4.46 -13.59 7.14
CA ASP A 38 3.51 -13.87 6.07
C ASP A 38 2.94 -12.56 5.51
N CYS A 39 2.63 -11.62 6.41
CA CYS A 39 2.26 -10.25 6.05
C CYS A 39 3.39 -9.55 5.26
N ASP A 40 4.63 -9.62 5.74
CA ASP A 40 5.78 -9.03 5.06
C ASP A 40 6.01 -9.62 3.67
N LYS A 41 5.90 -10.94 3.53
CA LYS A 41 6.01 -11.63 2.25
C LYS A 41 4.91 -11.19 1.28
N TYR A 42 3.65 -11.20 1.73
CA TYR A 42 2.51 -10.76 0.92
C TYR A 42 2.65 -9.31 0.43
N CYS A 43 3.03 -8.41 1.33
CA CYS A 43 3.22 -7.01 1.00
C CYS A 43 4.36 -6.83 -0.02
N LYS A 44 5.47 -7.56 0.11
CA LYS A 44 6.54 -7.57 -0.90
C LYS A 44 6.09 -8.10 -2.26
N GLU A 45 5.31 -9.18 -2.29
CA GLU A 45 4.76 -9.75 -3.53
C GLU A 45 3.79 -8.80 -4.23
N THR A 46 3.11 -7.93 -3.48
CA THR A 46 2.19 -6.92 -4.01
C THR A 46 2.86 -5.60 -4.37
N GLY A 47 4.19 -5.51 -4.24
CA GLY A 47 4.98 -4.34 -4.64
C GLY A 47 5.24 -3.33 -3.53
N HIS A 48 4.92 -3.65 -2.28
CA HIS A 48 5.26 -2.83 -1.11
C HIS A 48 6.66 -3.18 -0.57
N PRO A 49 7.35 -2.25 0.12
CA PRO A 49 8.64 -2.53 0.76
C PRO A 49 8.59 -3.59 1.88
N GLY A 50 7.42 -3.84 2.47
CA GLY A 50 7.22 -4.83 3.52
C GLY A 50 5.89 -4.67 4.23
N GLY A 51 5.67 -5.45 5.28
CA GLY A 51 4.41 -5.44 6.03
C GLY A 51 4.57 -5.91 7.47
N TYR A 52 3.55 -5.67 8.29
CA TYR A 52 3.51 -6.12 9.69
C TYR A 52 2.07 -6.35 10.17
N CYS A 53 1.91 -7.20 11.17
CA CYS A 53 0.65 -7.45 11.85
C CYS A 53 0.51 -6.52 13.07
N GLY A 54 -0.32 -5.50 12.97
CA GLY A 54 -0.62 -4.54 14.04
C GLY A 54 -2.02 -4.75 14.62
N PRO A 55 -2.34 -4.20 15.80
CA PRO A 55 -3.73 -4.15 16.27
C PRO A 55 -4.59 -3.27 15.35
N ASP A 56 -5.84 -3.66 15.13
CA ASP A 56 -6.77 -2.85 14.34
C ASP A 56 -7.08 -1.52 15.04
N HIS A 57 -7.22 -0.45 14.26
CA HIS A 57 -7.51 0.88 14.79
C HIS A 57 -8.93 1.03 15.33
N ALA A 58 -9.90 0.23 14.86
CA ALA A 58 -11.27 0.24 15.33
C ALA A 58 -11.51 -0.84 16.41
N ILE A 59 -10.88 -2.01 16.28
CA ILE A 59 -11.06 -3.15 17.20
C ILE A 59 -9.69 -3.67 17.67
N PRO A 60 -9.14 -3.19 18.80
CA PRO A 60 -7.79 -3.54 19.26
C PRO A 60 -7.56 -5.03 19.52
N ALA A 61 -8.63 -5.81 19.65
CA ALA A 61 -8.58 -7.26 19.84
C ALA A 61 -8.27 -8.03 18.54
N LEU A 62 -8.44 -7.40 17.37
CA LEU A 62 -8.08 -7.96 16.08
C LEU A 62 -6.67 -7.49 15.71
N ARG A 63 -5.89 -8.39 15.12
CA ARG A 63 -4.61 -8.02 14.50
C ARG A 63 -4.81 -8.01 13.01
N MET A 64 -4.40 -6.95 12.33
CA MET A 64 -4.53 -6.78 10.89
C MET A 64 -3.14 -6.67 10.25
N CYS A 65 -3.03 -7.15 9.02
CA CYS A 65 -1.85 -6.99 8.20
C CYS A 65 -1.84 -5.61 7.53
N TYR A 66 -0.77 -4.86 7.79
CA TYR A 66 -0.50 -3.54 7.27
C TYR A 66 0.69 -3.60 6.31
N CYS A 67 0.49 -3.22 5.05
CA CYS A 67 1.57 -3.07 4.08
C CYS A 67 2.13 -1.65 4.09
N LYS A 68 3.45 -1.54 4.30
CA LYS A 68 4.16 -0.26 4.31
C LYS A 68 4.05 0.40 2.94
N GLY A 69 3.77 1.70 2.93
CA GLY A 69 3.83 2.54 1.72
C GLY A 69 5.26 2.87 1.32
#